data_AF-A0A833G3Y0-F1
#
_entry.id   AF-A0A833G3Y0-F1
#
_cell.length_a   1.000
_cell.length_b   1.000
_cell.length_c   1.000
_cell.angle_alpha   90.00
_cell.angle_beta   90.00
_cell.angle_gamma   90.00
#
_symmetry.space_group_name_H-M   'P 1'
#
loop_
_entity.id
_entity.type
_entity.pdbx_description
1 polymer ?
#
loop_
_entity_poly.entity_id
_entity_poly.type
_entity_poly.pdbx_seq_one_letter_code
_entity_poly.pdbx_strand_id
1 'polypeptide(L)' 'MTRKQRRLTLIGLAGVVLAAAAGLVLYALSDRIVFFNSPTDVVEKSVKPGTRIRLGGLVKPGTLARGDNLSVRFEV' A
#
# COMPACT_ATOMS: atom_id res chain seq x y z
N MET A 1 18.28 -5.59 -41.77
CA MET A 1 17.56 -4.58 -40.97
C MET A 1 17.39 -3.31 -41.79
N THR A 2 16.21 -3.10 -42.37
CA THR A 2 15.95 -1.82 -43.09
C THR A 2 15.85 -0.67 -42.08
N ARG A 3 16.16 0.57 -42.47
CA ARG A 3 16.06 1.75 -41.57
C ARG A 3 14.67 1.87 -40.92
N LYS A 4 13.61 1.45 -41.64
CA LYS A 4 12.24 1.35 -41.12
C LYS A 4 12.10 0.29 -40.01
N GLN A 5 12.62 -0.93 -40.20
CA GLN A 5 12.58 -1.98 -39.18
C GLN A 5 13.36 -1.60 -37.91
N ARG A 6 14.52 -0.94 -38.04
CA ARG A 6 15.31 -0.46 -36.88
C ARG A 6 14.57 0.60 -36.07
N ARG A 7 13.85 1.50 -36.73
CA ARG A 7 13.04 2.53 -36.04
C ARG A 7 11.82 1.91 -35.36
N LEU A 8 11.17 0.94 -35.99
CA LEU A 8 10.01 0.26 -35.42
C LEU A 8 10.37 -0.60 -34.20
N THR A 9 11.52 -1.27 -34.24
CA THR A 9 12.05 -2.04 -33.09
C THR A 9 12.44 -1.12 -31.93
N LEU A 10 13.05 0.04 -32.19
CA LEU A 10 13.33 1.02 -31.13
C LEU A 10 12.04 1.56 -30.48
N ILE A 11 11.02 1.88 -31.28
CA ILE A 11 9.73 2.34 -30.76
C ILE A 11 9.03 1.23 -29.97
N GLY A 12 9.05 -0.01 -30.47
CA GLY A 12 8.49 -1.16 -29.77
C GLY A 12 9.18 -1.41 -28.43
N LEU A 13 10.51 -1.38 -28.40
CA LEU A 13 11.29 -1.54 -27.17
C LEU A 13 10.97 -0.43 -26.17
N ALA A 14 10.92 0.83 -26.62
CA ALA A 14 10.56 1.96 -25.76
C ALA A 14 9.12 1.81 -25.21
N GLY A 15 8.18 1.34 -26.03
CA GLY A 15 6.81 1.07 -25.60
C GLY A 15 6.74 -0.02 -24.53
N VAL A 16 7.49 -1.11 -24.69
CA VAL A 16 7.56 -2.20 -23.68
C VAL A 16 8.14 -1.68 -22.37
N VAL A 17 9.22 -0.89 -22.42
CA VAL A 17 9.83 -0.31 -21.22
C VAL A 17 8.86 0.63 -20.50
N LEU A 18 8.15 1.48 -21.24
CA LEU A 18 7.14 2.39 -20.66
C LEU A 18 5.97 1.63 -20.04
N ALA A 19 5.47 0.58 -20.72
CA ALA A 19 4.40 -0.25 -20.20
C ALA A 19 4.81 -0.98 -18.90
N ALA A 20 6.03 -1.52 -18.87
CA ALA A 20 6.58 -2.15 -17.67
C ALA A 20 6.72 -1.15 -16.51
N ALA A 21 7.25 0.05 -16.78
CA ALA A 21 7.38 1.09 -15.77
C ALA A 21 6.01 1.51 -15.20
N ALA A 22 5.03 1.77 -16.07
CA ALA A 22 3.67 2.11 -15.66
C ALA A 22 3.03 0.98 -14.84
N GLY A 23 3.19 -0.28 -15.26
CA GLY A 23 2.69 -1.45 -14.54
C GLY A 23 3.27 -1.57 -13.12
N LEU A 24 4.58 -1.35 -12.97
CA LEU A 24 5.24 -1.35 -11.66
C LEU A 24 4.75 -0.21 -10.76
N VAL A 25 4.55 0.98 -11.31
CA VAL A 25 4.02 2.12 -10.55
C VAL A 25 2.60 1.83 -10.08
N LEU A 26 1.72 1.35 -10.97
CA LEU A 26 0.35 1.00 -10.60
C LEU A 26 0.33 -0.11 -9.55
N TYR A 27 1.15 -1.14 -9.69
CA TYR A 27 1.28 -2.22 -8.71
C TYR A 27 1.73 -1.70 -7.32
N ALA A 28 2.78 -0.88 -7.28
CA ALA A 28 3.28 -0.30 -6.04
C ALA A 28 2.26 0.67 -5.42
N LEU A 29 1.47 1.35 -6.24
CA LEU A 29 0.42 2.25 -5.79
C LEU A 29 -0.76 1.45 -5.22
N SER A 30 -1.17 0.34 -5.83
CA SER A 30 -2.19 -0.56 -5.27
C SER A 30 -1.86 -1.05 -3.86
N ASP A 31 -0.58 -1.32 -3.58
CA ASP A 31 -0.14 -1.74 -2.23
C ASP A 31 -0.11 -0.56 -1.22
N ARG A 32 0.02 0.69 -1.70
CA ARG A 32 0.19 1.89 -0.84
C ARG A 32 -1.00 2.85 -0.79
N ILE A 33 -2.08 2.63 -1.55
CA ILE A 33 -3.26 3.52 -1.58
C ILE A 33 -4.03 3.51 -0.25
N VAL A 34 -3.84 2.51 0.61
CA VAL A 34 -4.56 2.44 1.88
C VAL A 34 -3.81 3.24 2.95
N PHE A 35 -4.23 4.49 3.17
CA PHE A 35 -3.71 5.36 4.24
C PHE A 35 -3.91 4.81 5.67
N PHE A 36 -4.68 3.73 5.82
CA PHE A 36 -5.07 3.13 7.09
C PHE A 36 -5.09 1.61 6.96
N ASN A 37 -4.30 0.88 7.75
CA ASN A 37 -4.42 -0.56 7.85
C ASN A 37 -5.70 -0.88 8.63
N SER A 38 -6.50 -1.84 8.16
CA SER A 38 -7.60 -2.37 8.97
C SER A 38 -7.04 -3.26 10.10
N PRO A 39 -7.81 -3.51 11.18
CA PRO A 39 -7.41 -4.46 12.22
C PRO A 39 -7.05 -5.83 11.64
N THR A 40 -7.83 -6.30 10.66
CA THR A 40 -7.59 -7.55 9.95
C THR A 40 -6.26 -7.54 9.19
N ASP A 41 -5.97 -6.44 8.46
CA ASP A 41 -4.71 -6.31 7.72
C ASP A 41 -3.49 -6.35 8.63
N VAL A 42 -3.57 -5.80 9.84
CA VAL A 42 -2.46 -5.79 10.79
C VAL A 42 -2.19 -7.18 11.35
N VAL A 43 -3.24 -7.96 11.59
CA VAL A 43 -3.14 -9.36 12.02
C VAL A 43 -2.53 -10.20 10.89
N GLU A 44 -3.02 -10.04 9.65
CA GLU A 44 -2.55 -10.82 8.49
C GLU A 44 -1.12 -10.46 8.07
N LYS A 45 -0.80 -9.15 7.99
CA LYS A 45 0.53 -8.69 7.56
C LYS A 45 1.60 -8.82 8.63
N SER A 46 1.25 -9.24 9.86
CA SER A 46 2.17 -9.46 10.98
C SER A 46 3.19 -8.32 11.11
N VAL A 47 2.66 -7.09 11.27
CA VAL A 47 3.47 -5.87 11.30
C VAL A 47 4.55 -5.99 12.39
N LYS A 48 5.81 -5.81 12.00
CA LYS A 48 6.95 -5.91 12.92
C LYS A 48 6.83 -4.90 14.07
N PRO A 49 7.13 -5.30 15.32
CA PRO A 49 7.21 -4.38 16.45
C PRO A 49 8.13 -3.19 16.15
N GLY A 50 7.71 -1.98 16.54
CA GLY A 50 8.45 -0.74 16.27
C GLY A 50 8.13 -0.05 14.95
N THR A 51 7.27 -0.64 14.11
CA THR A 51 6.82 -0.01 12.86
C THR A 51 5.71 0.99 13.13
N ARG A 52 5.88 2.25 12.72
CA ARG A 52 4.81 3.25 12.79
C ARG A 52 3.78 2.96 11.70
N ILE A 53 2.58 2.57 12.11
CA ILE A 53 1.44 2.33 11.23
C ILE A 53 0.29 3.29 11.54
N ARG A 54 -0.55 3.53 10.53
CA ARG A 54 -1.88 4.12 10.73
C ARG A 54 -2.87 2.97 10.72
N LEU A 55 -3.64 2.83 11.79
CA LEU A 55 -4.71 1.85 11.93
C LEU A 55 -6.05 2.59 11.86
N GLY A 56 -7.00 2.09 11.08
CA GLY A 56 -8.36 2.62 11.04
C GLY A 56 -9.36 1.48 11.21
N GLY A 57 -10.43 1.71 11.98
CA GLY A 57 -11.44 0.70 12.25
C GLY A 57 -12.52 1.20 13.21
N LEU A 58 -13.53 0.37 13.44
CA LEU A 58 -14.62 0.67 14.36
C LEU A 58 -14.27 0.19 15.77
N VAL A 59 -14.46 1.04 16.76
CA VAL A 59 -14.25 0.64 18.16
C VAL A 59 -15.39 -0.27 18.61
N LYS A 60 -15.04 -1.41 19.21
CA LYS A 60 -16.03 -2.34 19.73
C LYS A 60 -16.82 -1.70 20.88
N PRO A 61 -18.17 -1.76 20.87
CA PRO A 61 -19.00 -1.20 21.95
C PRO A 61 -18.60 -1.74 23.33
N GLY A 62 -18.54 -0.86 24.33
CA GLY A 62 -18.23 -1.22 25.73
C GLY A 62 -16.74 -1.43 26.05
N THR A 63 -15.84 -1.32 25.07
CA THR A 63 -14.39 -1.55 25.30
C THR A 63 -13.61 -0.27 25.61
N LEU A 64 -14.25 0.89 25.56
CA LEU A 64 -13.62 2.19 25.81
C LEU A 64 -13.32 2.37 27.31
N ALA A 65 -12.05 2.21 27.67
CA ALA A 65 -11.53 2.49 29.01
C ALA A 65 -10.74 3.81 29.00
N ARG A 66 -11.16 4.77 29.82
CA ARG A 66 -10.43 6.02 30.08
C ARG A 66 -9.61 5.86 31.35
N GLY A 67 -8.29 6.01 31.27
CA GLY A 67 -7.38 5.99 32.40
C GLY A 67 -6.92 7.38 32.80
N ASP A 68 -5.93 7.44 33.69
CA ASP A 68 -5.34 8.69 34.16
C ASP A 68 -4.52 9.39 33.06
N ASN A 69 -4.31 10.71 33.22
CA ASN A 69 -3.51 11.53 32.31
C ASN A 69 -3.90 11.43 30.82
N LEU A 70 -5.21 11.44 30.53
CA LEU A 70 -5.75 11.39 29.16
C LEU A 70 -5.43 10.07 28.41
N SER A 71 -5.06 9.01 29.12
CA SER A 71 -4.86 7.69 28.51
C SER A 71 -6.21 7.06 28.14
N VAL A 72 -6.29 6.46 26.96
CA VAL A 72 -7.50 5.78 26.47
C VAL A 72 -7.10 4.44 25.89
N ARG A 73 -7.80 3.36 26.27
CA ARG A 73 -7.65 2.01 25.74
C ARG A 73 -8.98 1.53 25.20
N PHE A 74 -8.96 0.81 24.08
CA PHE A 74 -10.14 0.27 23.42
C PHE A 74 -9.76 -0.88 22.48
N GLU A 75 -10.73 -1.73 22.14
CA GLU A 75 -10.57 -2.78 21.13
C GLU A 75 -11.16 -2.30 19.79
N VAL A 76 -10.50 -2.67 18.69
CA VAL A 76 -10.89 -2.36 17.30
C VAL A 76 -11.03 -3.67 16.52
#